data_AF-A0A0F9DZG8-F1
#
_entry.id   AF-A0A0F9DZG8-F1
#
_cell.length_a   1.000
_cell.length_b   1.000
_cell.length_c   1.000
_cell.angle_alpha   90.00
_cell.angle_beta   90.00
_cell.angle_gamma   90.00
#
_symmetry.space_group_name_H-M   'P 1'
#
loop_
_entity.id
_entity.type
_entity.pdbx_description
1 polymer ?
#
loop_
_entity_poly.entity_id
_entity_poly.type
_entity_poly.pdbx_seq_one_letter_code
_entity_poly.pdbx_strand_id
1 'polypeptide(L)'
;MCFTTKILQAEHGDCVLIQGKFDGAILRNILVDGGTTNTYRRSNRPGPLKNELAKIKSQGHKIDLLILTHVDDDHIAGILAGFKQNELLNELTQEVWFNSGKLIFEHFGKKIDNSNFVEASQIRDDVSGLTSINQGVTFESILENKAIWHQELILAGQQIERFGATFSILSPTKDKLEKLLVKWKKETSSNLTSAGNTDYSKGFAELLENDEFKEDKSIHNGSSIAFIFEYQGQKIMLLGDAHDHVVVDSLKQLFA
;
A
#
# COMPACT_ATOMS: atom_id res chain seq x y z
N MET A 1 22.71 0.03 15.23
CA MET A 1 22.05 1.35 15.14
C MET A 1 20.59 1.08 14.82
N CYS A 2 19.67 1.74 15.53
CA CYS A 2 18.23 1.48 15.41
C CYS A 2 17.64 2.28 14.24
N PHE A 3 16.73 1.69 13.47
CA PHE A 3 15.83 2.48 12.62
C PHE A 3 14.68 3.03 13.46
N THR A 4 13.97 4.02 12.94
CA THR A 4 12.78 4.61 13.56
C THR A 4 11.59 4.38 12.66
N THR A 5 10.42 4.18 13.27
CA THR A 5 9.15 4.04 12.57
C THR A 5 8.25 5.18 13.01
N LYS A 6 7.82 6.02 12.07
CA LYS A 6 6.89 7.11 12.30
C LYS A 6 5.54 6.75 11.70
N ILE A 7 4.52 6.63 12.55
CA ILE A 7 3.13 6.49 12.12
C ILE A 7 2.58 7.90 11.89
N LEU A 8 2.29 8.24 10.63
CA LEU A 8 1.75 9.56 10.28
C LEU A 8 0.23 9.56 10.45
N GLN A 9 -0.33 10.71 10.83
CA GLN A 9 -1.76 10.83 11.08
C GLN A 9 -2.55 10.76 9.77
N ALA A 10 -2.94 9.54 9.37
CA ALA A 10 -3.73 9.25 8.17
C ALA A 10 -5.24 9.48 8.34
N GLU A 11 -5.68 9.71 9.59
CA GLU A 11 -7.10 9.71 10.03
C GLU A 11 -7.70 8.30 9.99
N HIS A 12 -7.81 7.72 8.80
CA HIS A 12 -8.11 6.31 8.54
C HIS A 12 -7.14 5.78 7.47
N GLY A 13 -6.96 4.45 7.44
CA GLY A 13 -5.90 3.80 6.68
C GLY A 13 -4.49 4.04 7.23
N ASP A 14 -3.47 3.67 6.45
CA ASP A 14 -2.08 3.65 6.90
C ASP A 14 -1.18 4.64 6.18
N CYS A 15 -0.23 5.21 6.93
CA CYS A 15 0.91 5.94 6.36
C CYS A 15 2.09 5.86 7.33
N VAL A 16 3.08 5.05 6.98
CA VAL A 16 4.20 4.71 7.87
C VAL A 16 5.52 5.03 7.20
N LEU A 17 6.40 5.73 7.92
CA LEU A 17 7.74 6.05 7.44
C LEU A 17 8.79 5.35 8.30
N ILE A 18 9.57 4.46 7.69
CA ILE A 18 10.74 3.84 8.29
C ILE A 18 11.97 4.64 7.88
N GLN A 19 12.77 5.08 8.85
CA GLN A 19 13.99 5.84 8.60
C GLN A 19 15.14 5.28 9.42
N GLY A 20 16.28 5.10 8.78
CA GLY A 20 17.45 4.55 9.43
C GLY A 20 18.69 4.70 8.58
N LYS A 21 19.84 4.45 9.21
CA LYS A 21 21.11 4.31 8.51
C LYS A 21 21.31 2.84 8.17
N PHE A 22 21.25 2.54 6.88
CA PHE A 22 21.34 1.20 6.29
C PHE A 22 22.59 1.11 5.40
N ASP A 23 22.87 -0.04 4.76
CA ASP A 23 23.98 -0.20 3.78
C ASP A 23 25.31 0.52 4.12
N GLY A 24 25.89 0.29 5.30
CA GLY A 24 27.13 1.00 5.65
C GLY A 24 26.92 2.49 5.98
N ALA A 25 25.84 2.79 6.70
CA ALA A 25 25.50 4.08 7.28
C ALA A 25 24.87 5.14 6.34
N ILE A 26 24.32 4.70 5.20
CA ILE A 26 23.52 5.53 4.30
C ILE A 26 22.12 5.71 4.90
N LEU A 27 21.69 6.96 5.08
CA LEU A 27 20.33 7.24 5.52
C LEU A 27 19.34 6.87 4.41
N ARG A 28 18.37 5.98 4.71
CA ARG A 28 17.27 5.66 3.80
C ARG A 28 15.93 6.00 4.41
N ASN A 29 14.97 6.30 3.55
CA ASN A 29 13.58 6.55 3.90
C ASN A 29 12.69 5.58 3.11
N ILE A 30 11.98 4.72 3.83
CA ILE A 30 11.03 3.75 3.26
C ILE A 30 9.64 4.20 3.69
N LEU A 31 8.80 4.56 2.71
CA LEU A 31 7.41 4.93 2.94
C LEU A 31 6.51 3.72 2.67
N VAL A 32 5.59 3.43 3.57
CA VAL A 32 4.57 2.39 3.43
C VAL A 32 3.21 3.06 3.48
N ASP A 33 2.49 3.00 2.37
CA ASP A 33 1.23 3.71 2.11
C ASP A 33 1.30 5.24 2.27
N GLY A 34 0.25 5.92 1.80
CA GLY A 34 0.14 7.38 1.83
C GLY A 34 -1.00 7.92 2.66
N GLY A 35 -1.82 7.06 3.24
CA GLY A 35 -3.07 7.45 3.85
C GLY A 35 -4.08 8.00 2.84
N THR A 36 -5.12 8.63 3.36
CA THR A 36 -6.07 9.45 2.58
C THR A 36 -5.43 10.66 1.90
N THR A 37 -6.17 11.34 1.02
CA THR A 37 -5.73 12.63 0.43
C THR A 37 -5.34 13.66 1.51
N ASN A 38 -6.05 13.69 2.65
CA ASN A 38 -5.79 14.62 3.76
C ASN A 38 -4.42 14.39 4.42
N THR A 39 -3.94 13.16 4.40
CA THR A 39 -2.60 12.80 4.89
C THR A 39 -1.52 13.55 4.13
N TYR A 40 -1.68 13.70 2.81
CA TYR A 40 -0.79 14.51 1.99
C TYR A 40 -1.15 16.00 2.03
N ARG A 41 -2.44 16.36 1.90
CA ARG A 41 -2.88 17.76 1.82
C ARG A 41 -4.30 17.94 2.37
N ARG A 42 -4.43 18.76 3.42
CA ARG A 42 -5.72 19.16 4.01
C ARG A 42 -6.18 20.47 3.37
N SER A 43 -7.07 20.39 2.39
CA SER A 43 -7.49 21.53 1.54
C SER A 43 -6.28 22.26 0.93
N ASN A 44 -5.94 23.46 1.42
CA ASN A 44 -4.81 24.28 0.94
C ASN A 44 -3.57 24.19 1.84
N ARG A 45 -3.59 23.36 2.88
CA ARG A 45 -2.48 23.20 3.83
C ARG A 45 -1.77 21.86 3.63
N PRO A 46 -0.45 21.79 3.82
CA PRO A 46 0.27 20.52 3.78
C PRO A 46 -0.20 19.62 4.92
N GLY A 47 -0.53 18.38 4.57
CA GLY A 47 -0.85 17.33 5.54
C GLY A 47 0.41 16.75 6.18
N PRO A 48 0.27 15.83 7.15
CA PRO A 48 1.38 15.18 7.84
C PRO A 48 2.45 14.60 6.90
N LEU A 49 2.05 13.89 5.84
CA LEU A 49 2.96 13.29 4.86
C LEU A 49 3.73 14.36 4.08
N LYS A 50 3.05 15.38 3.54
CA LYS A 50 3.73 16.45 2.79
C LYS A 50 4.69 17.25 3.67
N ASN A 51 4.36 17.45 4.94
CA ASN A 51 5.26 18.09 5.89
C ASN A 51 6.54 17.26 6.14
N GLU A 52 6.40 15.94 6.29
CA GLU A 52 7.56 15.07 6.50
C GLU A 52 8.43 14.96 5.24
N LEU A 53 7.81 14.85 4.05
CA LEU A 53 8.50 14.88 2.77
C LEU A 53 9.26 16.19 2.53
N ALA A 54 8.70 17.33 2.96
CA ALA A 54 9.38 18.62 2.87
C ALA A 54 10.66 18.65 3.73
N LYS A 55 10.64 18.03 4.93
CA LYS A 55 11.84 17.89 5.76
C LYS A 55 12.89 17.01 5.08
N ILE A 56 12.47 15.84 4.56
CA ILE A 56 13.34 14.91 3.83
C ILE A 56 14.02 15.64 2.66
N LYS A 57 13.24 16.36 1.85
CA LYS A 57 13.75 17.17 0.73
C LYS A 57 14.72 18.25 1.18
N SER A 58 14.42 18.98 2.26
CA SER A 58 15.28 20.06 2.77
C SER A 58 16.65 19.58 3.23
N GLN A 59 16.75 18.30 3.59
CA GLN A 59 17.99 17.64 4.00
C GLN A 59 18.73 16.98 2.81
N GLY A 60 18.21 17.13 1.60
CA GLY A 60 18.77 16.51 0.39
C GLY A 60 18.50 15.01 0.28
N HIS A 61 17.58 14.47 1.09
CA HIS A 61 17.23 13.06 1.08
C HIS A 61 16.04 12.76 0.16
N LYS A 62 15.82 11.47 -0.09
CA LYS A 62 14.82 10.94 -1.03
C LYS A 62 13.95 9.90 -0.33
N ILE A 63 12.86 9.50 -0.98
CA ILE A 63 12.14 8.28 -0.62
C ILE A 63 12.77 7.16 -1.42
N ASP A 64 13.62 6.37 -0.77
CA ASP A 64 14.39 5.30 -1.41
C ASP A 64 13.49 4.16 -1.88
N LEU A 65 12.45 3.87 -1.10
CA LEU A 65 11.44 2.87 -1.43
C LEU A 65 10.06 3.33 -0.95
N LEU A 66 9.07 3.22 -1.81
CA LEU A 66 7.66 3.35 -1.47
C LEU A 66 6.97 2.01 -1.68
N ILE A 67 6.31 1.50 -0.65
CA ILE A 67 5.53 0.26 -0.71
C ILE A 67 4.06 0.63 -0.61
N LEU A 68 3.28 0.30 -1.63
CA LEU A 68 1.83 0.40 -1.60
C LEU A 68 1.26 -0.97 -1.26
N THR A 69 0.62 -1.10 -0.10
CA THR A 69 0.11 -2.39 0.39
C THR A 69 -1.03 -2.88 -0.49
N HIS A 70 -2.02 -2.03 -0.75
CA HIS A 70 -3.17 -2.27 -1.61
C HIS A 70 -3.77 -0.94 -2.09
N VAL A 71 -4.88 -0.98 -2.85
CA VAL A 71 -5.40 0.18 -3.59
C VAL A 71 -6.59 0.89 -2.95
N ASP A 72 -6.95 0.56 -1.72
CA ASP A 72 -8.07 1.26 -1.07
C ASP A 72 -7.72 2.73 -0.81
N ASP A 73 -8.73 3.60 -0.91
CA ASP A 73 -8.57 5.06 -0.99
C ASP A 73 -7.77 5.62 0.19
N ASP A 74 -8.00 5.06 1.38
CA ASP A 74 -7.34 5.45 2.62
C ASP A 74 -5.90 4.96 2.75
N HIS A 75 -5.38 4.23 1.75
CA HIS A 75 -3.96 3.89 1.61
C HIS A 75 -3.29 4.60 0.43
N ILE A 76 -3.97 4.68 -0.73
CA ILE A 76 -3.38 5.17 -1.98
C ILE A 76 -3.62 6.66 -2.26
N ALA A 77 -4.69 7.28 -1.74
CA ALA A 77 -5.08 8.61 -2.18
C ALA A 77 -4.03 9.69 -1.85
N GLY A 78 -3.35 9.58 -0.71
CA GLY A 78 -2.23 10.45 -0.35
C GLY A 78 -1.02 10.27 -1.26
N ILE A 79 -0.76 9.05 -1.73
CA ILE A 79 0.28 8.76 -2.73
C ILE A 79 -0.05 9.46 -4.04
N LEU A 80 -1.27 9.27 -4.57
CA LEU A 80 -1.70 9.91 -5.81
C LEU A 80 -1.63 11.43 -5.74
N ALA A 81 -2.05 12.01 -4.61
CA ALA A 81 -1.92 13.45 -4.38
C ALA A 81 -0.46 13.92 -4.42
N GLY A 82 0.47 13.14 -3.86
CA GLY A 82 1.91 13.45 -3.86
C GLY A 82 2.63 13.15 -5.16
N PHE A 83 2.06 12.32 -6.03
CA PHE A 83 2.60 12.01 -7.36
C PHE A 83 2.10 12.92 -8.47
N LYS A 84 1.21 13.88 -8.19
CA LYS A 84 0.84 14.94 -9.14
C LYS A 84 2.08 15.71 -9.62
N GLN A 85 1.96 16.36 -10.78
CA GLN A 85 3.06 17.16 -11.33
C GLN A 85 3.51 18.23 -10.31
N ASN A 86 4.82 18.36 -10.14
CA ASN A 86 5.46 19.29 -9.19
C ASN A 86 5.18 19.02 -7.70
N GLU A 87 4.67 17.84 -7.35
CA GLU A 87 4.47 17.41 -5.96
C GLU A 87 5.62 16.50 -5.48
N LEU A 88 5.75 16.36 -4.15
CA LEU A 88 6.98 15.88 -3.52
C LEU A 88 7.26 14.40 -3.76
N LEU A 89 6.25 13.51 -3.77
CA LEU A 89 6.51 12.09 -4.06
C LEU A 89 6.93 11.89 -5.52
N ASN A 90 6.39 12.67 -6.45
CA ASN A 90 6.81 12.62 -7.86
C ASN A 90 8.30 12.91 -8.04
N GLU A 91 8.84 13.83 -7.23
CA GLU A 91 10.24 14.28 -7.28
C GLU A 91 11.21 13.43 -6.44
N LEU A 92 10.74 12.91 -5.30
CA LEU A 92 11.61 12.30 -4.30
C LEU A 92 11.70 10.77 -4.41
N THR A 93 10.71 10.10 -4.98
CA THR A 93 10.63 8.62 -4.94
C THR A 93 11.58 7.97 -5.94
N GLN A 94 12.36 6.99 -5.47
CA GLN A 94 13.36 6.28 -6.28
C GLN A 94 12.91 4.89 -6.72
N GLU A 95 12.19 4.17 -5.86
CA GLU A 95 11.67 2.83 -6.14
C GLU A 95 10.25 2.68 -5.59
N VAL A 96 9.39 1.94 -6.29
CA VAL A 96 8.02 1.62 -5.87
C VAL A 96 7.77 0.12 -5.94
N TRP A 97 7.32 -0.47 -4.83
CA TRP A 97 6.74 -1.80 -4.78
C TRP A 97 5.22 -1.69 -4.76
N PHE A 98 4.59 -2.28 -5.77
CA PHE A 98 3.15 -2.27 -5.92
C PHE A 98 2.73 -3.46 -6.79
N ASN A 99 1.92 -4.36 -6.22
CA ASN A 99 1.27 -5.44 -6.94
C ASN A 99 0.09 -4.91 -7.77
N SER A 100 0.44 -4.29 -8.89
CA SER A 100 -0.52 -3.68 -9.78
C SER A 100 -1.32 -4.74 -10.56
N GLY A 101 -2.55 -4.41 -10.98
CA GLY A 101 -3.35 -5.34 -11.77
C GLY A 101 -2.71 -5.69 -13.11
N LYS A 102 -2.00 -4.75 -13.77
CA LYS A 102 -1.19 -5.05 -14.97
C LYS A 102 -0.13 -6.11 -14.66
N LEU A 103 0.67 -5.92 -13.61
CA LEU A 103 1.74 -6.85 -13.23
C LEU A 103 1.19 -8.23 -12.87
N ILE A 104 0.09 -8.26 -12.12
CA ILE A 104 -0.63 -9.48 -11.80
C ILE A 104 -1.10 -10.15 -13.09
N PHE A 105 -1.72 -9.40 -14.00
CA PHE A 105 -2.26 -9.92 -15.25
C PHE A 105 -1.20 -10.53 -16.17
N GLU A 106 -0.06 -9.85 -16.33
CA GLU A 106 1.10 -10.34 -17.08
C GLU A 106 1.64 -11.64 -16.50
N HIS A 107 1.77 -11.71 -15.17
CA HIS A 107 2.29 -12.90 -14.48
C HIS A 107 1.40 -14.13 -14.64
N PHE A 108 0.07 -13.97 -14.62
CA PHE A 108 -0.88 -15.10 -14.72
C PHE A 108 -1.23 -15.49 -16.17
N GLY A 109 -0.58 -14.90 -17.17
CA GLY A 109 -0.66 -15.35 -18.57
C GLY A 109 -2.06 -15.28 -19.19
N LYS A 110 -2.97 -14.46 -18.65
CA LYS A 110 -4.23 -14.16 -19.34
C LYS A 110 -3.88 -13.22 -20.51
N LYS A 111 -4.45 -13.44 -21.70
CA LYS A 111 -4.23 -12.53 -22.86
C LYS A 111 -4.72 -11.14 -22.51
N ILE A 112 -3.90 -10.10 -22.67
CA ILE A 112 -4.31 -8.69 -22.49
C ILE A 112 -5.48 -8.48 -23.42
N ASP A 113 -6.66 -8.47 -22.84
CA ASP A 113 -7.86 -8.11 -23.55
C ASP A 113 -7.99 -6.61 -23.31
N ASN A 114 -7.61 -5.82 -24.32
CA ASN A 114 -7.70 -4.36 -24.29
C ASN A 114 -9.13 -3.87 -24.01
N SER A 115 -10.15 -4.74 -24.01
CA SER A 115 -11.50 -4.42 -23.53
C SER A 115 -11.64 -4.37 -22.00
N ASN A 116 -10.68 -4.92 -21.24
CA ASN A 116 -10.65 -4.91 -19.78
C ASN A 116 -9.67 -3.88 -19.20
N PHE A 117 -8.83 -3.27 -20.03
CA PHE A 117 -8.12 -2.06 -19.63
C PHE A 117 -9.12 -0.92 -19.68
N VAL A 118 -9.51 -0.43 -18.52
CA VAL A 118 -10.30 0.80 -18.47
C VAL A 118 -9.34 1.91 -18.93
N GLU A 119 -9.47 2.33 -20.19
CA GLU A 119 -8.76 3.52 -20.64
C GLU A 119 -9.15 4.67 -19.72
N ALA A 120 -8.15 5.30 -19.10
CA ALA A 120 -8.30 6.46 -18.22
C ALA A 120 -9.07 7.64 -18.86
N SER A 121 -9.34 7.58 -20.18
CA SER A 121 -9.99 8.60 -20.99
C SER A 121 -11.52 8.57 -20.99
N GLN A 122 -12.20 7.50 -20.51
CA GLN A 122 -13.67 7.35 -20.65
C GLN A 122 -14.48 7.24 -19.35
N ILE A 123 -13.88 7.42 -18.17
CA ILE A 123 -14.52 7.03 -16.90
C ILE A 123 -15.12 8.26 -16.20
N ARG A 124 -16.45 8.23 -15.95
CA ARG A 124 -17.16 9.24 -15.14
C ARG A 124 -16.95 8.96 -13.63
N ASP A 125 -16.72 10.02 -12.87
CA ASP A 125 -16.18 10.06 -11.50
C ASP A 125 -17.02 9.46 -10.34
N ASP A 126 -18.13 8.75 -10.56
CA ASP A 126 -19.19 8.72 -9.52
C ASP A 126 -19.62 7.33 -8.97
N VAL A 127 -18.70 6.35 -8.90
CA VAL A 127 -18.96 5.09 -8.19
C VAL A 127 -17.77 4.68 -7.32
N SER A 128 -17.96 4.74 -6.01
CA SER A 128 -16.96 4.44 -4.95
C SER A 128 -16.16 3.13 -5.08
N GLY A 129 -16.72 2.03 -5.60
CA GLY A 129 -15.97 0.78 -5.86
C GLY A 129 -15.07 0.86 -7.10
N LEU A 130 -15.44 1.69 -8.09
CA LEU A 130 -14.56 2.01 -9.22
C LEU A 130 -13.40 2.89 -8.77
N THR A 131 -13.54 3.66 -7.68
CA THR A 131 -12.52 4.60 -7.22
C THR A 131 -11.20 3.90 -6.88
N SER A 132 -11.19 2.84 -6.06
CA SER A 132 -9.95 2.12 -5.70
C SER A 132 -9.25 1.51 -6.92
N ILE A 133 -10.01 0.90 -7.83
CA ILE A 133 -9.45 0.33 -9.08
C ILE A 133 -8.91 1.45 -9.98
N ASN A 134 -9.66 2.53 -10.18
CA ASN A 134 -9.24 3.69 -10.98
C ASN A 134 -7.98 4.33 -10.41
N GLN A 135 -7.85 4.39 -9.08
CA GLN A 135 -6.67 4.87 -8.39
C GLN A 135 -5.46 3.95 -8.65
N GLY A 136 -5.65 2.64 -8.59
CA GLY A 136 -4.63 1.66 -8.99
C GLY A 136 -4.15 1.85 -10.44
N VAL A 137 -5.08 1.94 -11.41
CA VAL A 137 -4.78 2.15 -12.83
C VAL A 137 -4.10 3.51 -13.07
N THR A 138 -4.54 4.54 -12.36
CA THR A 138 -3.90 5.87 -12.41
C THR A 138 -2.46 5.79 -11.91
N PHE A 139 -2.23 5.09 -10.80
CA PHE A 139 -0.89 4.93 -10.26
C PHE A 139 0.01 4.09 -11.17
N GLU A 140 -0.50 3.00 -11.74
CA GLU A 140 0.18 2.23 -12.80
C GLU A 140 0.64 3.14 -13.94
N SER A 141 -0.25 3.97 -14.47
CA SER A 141 0.06 4.89 -15.58
C SER A 141 1.15 5.89 -15.19
N ILE A 142 1.15 6.38 -13.95
CA ILE A 142 2.21 7.26 -13.43
C ILE A 142 3.55 6.51 -13.37
N LEU A 143 3.52 5.27 -12.89
CA LEU A 143 4.68 4.41 -12.72
C LEU A 143 5.26 3.97 -14.07
N GLU A 144 4.47 3.64 -15.08
CA GLU A 144 5.00 3.29 -16.41
C GLU A 144 5.80 4.43 -17.06
N ASN A 145 5.36 5.66 -16.81
CA ASN A 145 6.04 6.85 -17.29
C ASN A 145 7.31 7.19 -16.48
N LYS A 146 7.61 6.45 -15.42
CA LYS A 146 8.77 6.66 -14.53
C LYS A 146 9.54 5.34 -14.38
N ALA A 147 10.84 5.33 -14.67
CA ALA A 147 11.66 4.11 -14.52
C ALA A 147 11.99 3.78 -13.04
N ILE A 148 10.98 3.78 -12.16
CA ILE A 148 11.07 3.59 -10.69
C ILE A 148 10.22 2.42 -10.19
N TRP A 149 9.49 1.73 -11.07
CA TRP A 149 8.57 0.66 -10.68
C TRP A 149 9.29 -0.70 -10.63
N HIS A 150 9.17 -1.39 -9.50
CA HIS A 150 9.59 -2.78 -9.36
C HIS A 150 8.57 -3.72 -10.02
N GLN A 151 8.91 -4.21 -11.21
CA GLN A 151 8.04 -5.04 -12.06
C GLN A 151 8.14 -6.54 -11.74
N GLU A 152 8.21 -6.90 -10.46
CA GLU A 152 8.10 -8.29 -10.01
C GLU A 152 7.03 -8.38 -8.92
N LEU A 153 6.26 -9.47 -8.91
CA LEU A 153 5.22 -9.66 -7.90
C LEU A 153 5.83 -9.90 -6.53
N ILE A 154 5.29 -9.15 -5.55
CA ILE A 154 5.58 -9.32 -4.13
C ILE A 154 4.58 -10.33 -3.56
N LEU A 155 5.08 -11.48 -3.09
CA LEU A 155 4.27 -12.65 -2.72
C LEU A 155 4.73 -13.25 -1.39
N ALA A 156 3.76 -13.77 -0.63
CA ALA A 156 4.01 -14.51 0.60
C ALA A 156 5.07 -15.60 0.40
N GLY A 157 6.01 -15.69 1.36
CA GLY A 157 7.12 -16.63 1.34
C GLY A 157 8.40 -16.09 0.68
N GLN A 158 8.34 -14.94 0.01
CA GLN A 158 9.56 -14.27 -0.48
C GLN A 158 10.37 -13.66 0.66
N GLN A 159 11.69 -13.72 0.53
CA GLN A 159 12.62 -12.91 1.31
C GLN A 159 13.36 -11.99 0.34
N ILE A 160 13.13 -10.68 0.47
CA ILE A 160 13.71 -9.68 -0.42
C ILE A 160 14.76 -8.89 0.36
N GLU A 161 16.00 -8.91 -0.13
CA GLU A 161 17.09 -8.13 0.44
C GLU A 161 17.17 -6.76 -0.23
N ARG A 162 16.93 -5.70 0.56
CA ARG A 162 17.10 -4.31 0.12
C ARG A 162 17.65 -3.45 1.23
N PHE A 163 18.61 -2.64 0.84
CA PHE A 163 19.35 -1.77 1.75
C PHE A 163 20.06 -2.50 2.91
N GLY A 164 20.46 -3.76 2.71
CA GLY A 164 21.04 -4.57 3.77
C GLY A 164 20.04 -4.89 4.90
N ALA A 165 18.75 -4.73 4.62
CA ALA A 165 17.63 -5.14 5.42
C ALA A 165 16.84 -6.23 4.67
N THR A 166 16.24 -7.12 5.45
CA THR A 166 15.45 -8.24 4.94
C THR A 166 13.96 -7.91 5.03
N PHE A 167 13.24 -8.11 3.93
CA PHE A 167 11.79 -8.03 3.87
C PHE A 167 11.25 -9.46 3.73
N SER A 168 10.71 -10.02 4.82
CA SER A 168 10.04 -11.32 4.78
C SER A 168 8.56 -11.12 4.49
N ILE A 169 8.13 -11.45 3.27
CA ILE A 169 6.77 -11.20 2.80
C ILE A 169 5.81 -12.25 3.36
N LEU A 170 4.76 -11.80 4.05
CA LEU A 170 3.74 -12.63 4.70
C LEU A 170 2.45 -12.74 3.87
N SER A 171 2.15 -11.72 3.07
CA SER A 171 0.96 -11.58 2.23
C SER A 171 1.31 -10.72 1.02
N PRO A 172 0.64 -10.84 -0.14
CA PRO A 172 -0.45 -11.77 -0.47
C PRO A 172 0.03 -13.13 -0.96
N THR A 173 -0.83 -14.14 -0.86
CA THR A 173 -0.61 -15.40 -1.58
C THR A 173 -0.98 -15.25 -3.06
N LYS A 174 -0.42 -16.14 -3.89
CA LYS A 174 -0.74 -16.23 -5.32
C LYS A 174 -2.25 -16.27 -5.58
N ASP A 175 -2.97 -17.11 -4.84
CA ASP A 175 -4.43 -17.29 -4.99
C ASP A 175 -5.23 -16.02 -4.65
N LYS A 176 -4.75 -15.20 -3.69
CA LYS A 176 -5.42 -13.94 -3.36
C LYS A 176 -5.23 -12.90 -4.47
N LEU A 177 -4.06 -12.82 -5.08
CA LEU A 177 -3.83 -11.98 -6.26
C LEU A 177 -4.64 -12.44 -7.48
N GLU A 178 -4.78 -13.76 -7.70
CA GLU A 178 -5.65 -14.28 -8.77
C GLU A 178 -7.13 -13.87 -8.57
N LYS A 179 -7.62 -13.87 -7.33
CA LYS A 179 -8.97 -13.41 -6.99
C LYS A 179 -9.15 -11.91 -7.25
N LEU A 180 -8.12 -11.09 -7.02
CA LEU A 180 -8.15 -9.67 -7.33
C LEU A 180 -8.40 -9.43 -8.84
N LEU A 181 -7.76 -10.21 -9.72
CA LEU A 181 -8.02 -10.14 -11.17
C LEU A 181 -9.48 -10.42 -11.53
N VAL A 182 -10.11 -11.40 -10.87
CA VAL A 182 -11.52 -11.74 -11.13
C VAL A 182 -12.43 -10.59 -10.69
N LYS A 183 -12.09 -9.93 -9.57
CA LYS A 183 -12.83 -8.77 -9.08
C LYS A 183 -12.70 -7.57 -10.02
N TRP A 184 -11.50 -7.25 -10.50
CA TRP A 184 -11.27 -6.19 -11.48
C TRP A 184 -12.10 -6.38 -12.76
N LYS A 185 -12.34 -7.64 -13.18
CA LYS A 185 -13.23 -7.95 -14.32
C LYS A 185 -14.73 -7.82 -14.03
N LYS A 186 -15.16 -7.93 -12.77
CA LYS A 186 -16.58 -7.92 -12.37
C LYS A 186 -17.04 -6.54 -11.91
N GLU A 187 -16.18 -5.76 -11.28
CA GLU A 187 -16.55 -4.46 -10.68
C GLU A 187 -16.72 -3.31 -11.69
N THR A 188 -16.54 -3.58 -12.98
CA THR A 188 -17.19 -2.80 -14.05
C THR A 188 -18.72 -2.80 -13.96
N SER A 189 -19.35 -3.56 -13.04
CA SER A 189 -20.80 -3.73 -12.98
C SER A 189 -21.46 -3.77 -11.59
N SER A 190 -20.81 -3.35 -10.51
CA SER A 190 -21.49 -3.35 -9.19
C SER A 190 -21.06 -2.25 -8.24
N ASN A 191 -22.08 -1.52 -7.74
CA ASN A 191 -21.96 -0.48 -6.73
C ASN A 191 -22.32 -1.05 -5.37
N LEU A 192 -21.37 -1.18 -4.46
CA LEU A 192 -21.68 -1.27 -3.04
C LEU A 192 -20.61 -0.53 -2.23
N THR A 193 -21.04 0.48 -1.49
CA THR A 193 -20.32 0.97 -0.31
C THR A 193 -21.21 0.81 0.90
N SER A 194 -20.63 0.34 1.99
CA SER A 194 -21.17 0.43 3.32
C SER A 194 -20.49 1.60 4.04
N ALA A 195 -21.09 2.78 3.96
CA ALA A 195 -20.86 3.86 4.91
C ALA A 195 -22.05 3.89 5.87
N GLY A 196 -21.80 3.79 7.17
CA GLY A 196 -22.85 4.11 8.15
C GLY A 196 -22.79 3.34 9.47
N ASN A 197 -21.70 3.48 10.22
CA ASN A 197 -21.65 3.60 11.69
C ASN A 197 -20.20 3.44 12.14
N THR A 198 -19.67 4.44 12.85
CA THR A 198 -18.36 4.33 13.52
C THR A 198 -18.58 4.02 14.99
N ASP A 199 -17.62 3.35 15.61
CA ASP A 199 -17.60 2.98 17.01
C ASP A 199 -16.64 3.86 17.83
N TYR A 200 -16.17 4.98 17.28
CA TYR A 200 -15.19 5.88 17.90
C TYR A 200 -15.62 6.45 19.25
N SER A 201 -16.91 6.40 19.59
CA SER A 201 -17.42 6.79 20.90
C SER A 201 -17.36 5.69 21.97
N LYS A 202 -17.08 4.44 21.58
CA LYS A 202 -17.04 3.29 22.50
C LYS A 202 -15.68 3.17 23.17
N GLY A 203 -15.68 2.77 24.44
CA GLY A 203 -14.46 2.42 25.17
C GLY A 203 -13.99 1.00 24.86
N PHE A 204 -12.71 0.70 25.09
CA PHE A 204 -12.16 -0.65 24.87
C PHE A 204 -12.94 -1.76 25.59
N ALA A 205 -13.40 -1.53 26.81
CA ALA A 205 -14.16 -2.53 27.56
C ALA A 205 -15.49 -2.88 26.89
N GLU A 206 -16.19 -1.88 26.32
CA GLU A 206 -17.45 -2.08 25.60
C GLU A 206 -17.24 -2.82 24.27
N LEU A 207 -16.13 -2.52 23.58
CA LEU A 207 -15.75 -3.23 22.37
C LEU A 207 -15.46 -4.70 22.66
N LEU A 208 -14.71 -5.00 23.73
CA LEU A 208 -14.32 -6.36 24.11
C LEU A 208 -15.47 -7.22 24.61
N GLU A 209 -16.47 -6.64 25.28
CA GLU A 209 -17.58 -7.38 25.88
C GLU A 209 -18.43 -8.13 24.84
N ASN A 210 -18.47 -7.62 23.59
CA ASN A 210 -19.25 -8.21 22.49
C ASN A 210 -18.38 -8.49 21.26
N ASP A 211 -17.06 -8.64 21.43
CA ASP A 211 -16.16 -8.87 20.31
C ASP A 211 -16.29 -10.33 19.82
N GLU A 212 -16.88 -10.48 18.63
CA GLU A 212 -16.89 -11.74 17.90
C GLU A 212 -15.97 -11.61 16.70
N PHE A 213 -14.90 -12.41 16.69
CA PHE A 213 -13.98 -12.43 15.57
C PHE A 213 -14.72 -12.78 14.27
N LYS A 214 -14.62 -11.87 13.30
CA LYS A 214 -15.15 -12.05 11.94
C LYS A 214 -14.01 -11.87 10.96
N GLU A 215 -13.70 -12.96 10.27
CA GLU A 215 -12.69 -12.96 9.23
C GLU A 215 -13.06 -11.97 8.11
N ASP A 216 -12.09 -11.17 7.70
CA ASP A 216 -12.23 -10.29 6.56
C ASP A 216 -12.31 -11.11 5.25
N LYS A 217 -13.20 -10.67 4.37
CA LYS A 217 -13.49 -11.29 3.07
C LYS A 217 -13.22 -10.35 1.90
N SER A 218 -12.75 -9.13 2.17
CA SER A 218 -12.42 -8.14 1.15
C SER A 218 -11.29 -8.66 0.27
N ILE A 219 -11.54 -8.68 -1.04
CA ILE A 219 -10.55 -9.13 -2.01
C ILE A 219 -9.39 -8.13 -2.11
N HIS A 220 -9.60 -6.83 -1.88
CA HIS A 220 -8.53 -5.82 -1.88
C HIS A 220 -7.59 -6.04 -0.68
N ASN A 221 -8.17 -6.19 0.50
CA ASN A 221 -7.48 -6.50 1.76
C ASN A 221 -6.69 -7.81 1.64
N GLY A 222 -7.27 -8.82 0.99
CA GLY A 222 -6.57 -10.05 0.67
C GLY A 222 -5.35 -9.91 -0.25
N SER A 223 -5.25 -8.82 -1.02
CA SER A 223 -4.11 -8.52 -1.89
C SER A 223 -3.02 -7.69 -1.21
N SER A 224 -3.23 -7.27 0.05
CA SER A 224 -2.30 -6.43 0.80
C SER A 224 -0.92 -7.07 0.94
N ILE A 225 0.11 -6.28 0.63
CA ILE A 225 1.51 -6.62 0.92
C ILE A 225 1.74 -6.47 2.43
N ALA A 226 1.81 -7.60 3.13
CA ALA A 226 2.24 -7.65 4.53
C ALA A 226 3.65 -8.22 4.62
N PHE A 227 4.48 -7.68 5.52
CA PHE A 227 5.86 -8.14 5.65
C PHE A 227 6.45 -7.88 7.03
N ILE A 228 7.51 -8.62 7.35
CA ILE A 228 8.43 -8.31 8.43
C ILE A 228 9.63 -7.59 7.83
N PHE A 229 9.90 -6.39 8.31
CA PHE A 229 11.14 -5.67 8.03
C PHE A 229 12.15 -5.95 9.12
N GLU A 230 13.31 -6.48 8.74
CA GLU A 230 14.39 -6.83 9.66
C GLU A 230 15.70 -6.11 9.29
N TYR A 231 16.31 -5.45 10.28
CA TYR A 231 17.64 -4.87 10.14
C TYR A 231 18.42 -5.02 11.44
N GLN A 232 19.64 -5.59 11.36
CA GLN A 232 20.52 -5.82 12.52
C GLN A 232 19.82 -6.51 13.71
N GLY A 233 18.96 -7.49 13.44
CA GLY A 233 18.20 -8.25 14.44
C GLY A 233 17.00 -7.52 15.04
N GLN A 234 16.74 -6.26 14.65
CA GLN A 234 15.50 -5.56 15.00
C GLN A 234 14.44 -5.81 13.94
N LYS A 235 13.21 -6.11 14.39
CA LYS A 235 12.09 -6.47 13.52
C LYS A 235 10.90 -5.56 13.79
N ILE A 236 10.25 -5.12 12.73
CA ILE A 236 8.87 -4.60 12.78
C ILE A 236 8.02 -5.40 11.80
N MET A 237 6.75 -5.59 12.14
CA MET A 237 5.80 -6.28 11.29
C MET A 237 4.75 -5.27 10.83
N LEU A 238 4.57 -5.17 9.52
CA LEU A 238 3.63 -4.27 8.86
C LEU A 238 2.63 -5.15 8.12
N LEU A 239 1.39 -5.15 8.60
CA LEU A 239 0.35 -6.07 8.12
C LEU A 239 -0.54 -5.47 7.04
N GLY A 240 -0.64 -4.13 7.00
CA GLY A 240 -1.72 -3.44 6.28
C GLY A 240 -3.05 -4.10 6.61
N ASP A 241 -3.86 -4.31 5.57
CA ASP A 241 -5.16 -4.95 5.69
C ASP A 241 -5.12 -6.43 5.30
N ALA A 242 -3.96 -7.10 5.41
CA ALA A 242 -3.85 -8.49 4.99
C ALA A 242 -4.78 -9.42 5.80
N HIS A 243 -5.38 -10.40 5.11
CA HIS A 243 -6.18 -11.43 5.77
C HIS A 243 -5.38 -12.16 6.85
N ASP A 244 -5.97 -12.26 8.04
CA ASP A 244 -5.36 -12.80 9.25
C ASP A 244 -4.85 -14.24 9.08
N HIS A 245 -5.64 -15.15 8.48
CA HIS A 245 -5.21 -16.54 8.27
C HIS A 245 -3.96 -16.64 7.39
N VAL A 246 -3.85 -15.77 6.37
CA VAL A 246 -2.67 -15.75 5.49
C VAL A 246 -1.43 -15.36 6.29
N VAL A 247 -1.55 -14.31 7.11
CA VAL A 247 -0.46 -13.85 7.98
C VAL A 247 -0.08 -14.93 8.99
N VAL A 248 -1.06 -15.54 9.66
CA VAL A 248 -0.84 -16.59 10.67
C VAL A 248 -0.14 -17.81 10.05
N ASP A 249 -0.59 -18.26 8.88
CA ASP A 249 0.01 -19.41 8.21
C ASP A 249 1.45 -19.10 7.73
N SER A 250 1.68 -17.91 7.18
CA SER A 250 3.03 -17.45 6.82
C SER A 250 3.97 -17.37 8.03
N LEU A 251 3.50 -16.86 9.17
CA LEU A 251 4.28 -16.80 10.41
C LEU A 251 4.61 -18.19 10.93
N LYS A 252 3.65 -19.13 10.92
CA LYS A 252 3.91 -20.52 11.30
C LYS A 252 4.98 -21.14 10.41
N GLN A 253 4.95 -20.90 9.10
CA GLN A 253 5.96 -21.42 8.19
C GLN A 253 7.35 -20.81 8.43
N LEU A 254 7.41 -19.52 8.76
CA LEU A 254 8.66 -18.79 8.96
C LEU A 254 9.36 -19.14 10.29
N PHE A 255 8.59 -19.50 11.33
CA PHE A 255 9.09 -19.77 12.68
C PHE A 255 8.85 -21.20 13.18
N ALA A 256 8.48 -22.13 12.29
CA ALA A 256 8.36 -23.56 12.60
C ALA A 256 9.71 -24.25 12.86
#